data_AF-A0A653SX37-F1
#
_entry.id   AF-A0A653SX37-F1
#
_cell.length_a   1.000
_cell.length_b   1.000
_cell.length_c   1.000
_cell.angle_alpha   90.00
_cell.angle_beta   90.00
_cell.angle_gamma   90.00
#
_symmetry.space_group_name_H-M   'P 1'
#
loop_
_entity.id
_entity.type
_entity.pdbx_description
1 polymer ?
#
loop_
_entity_poly.entity_id
_entity_poly.type
_entity_poly.pdbx_seq_one_letter_code
_entity_poly.pdbx_strand_id
1 'polypeptide(L)'
;MFVTFSSLFSLSGVGTSRFNIPHMDKAVHFTFYSVMVVLGYMAIRNKTDQLEKRSKLLWYIVLFAVIYGIIIEVLQHVLTTDRHGDPFDALANSIGAFVGMFVIRFLFFRTPSLK
;
A
#
# COMPACT_ATOMS: atom_id res chain seq x y z
N MET A 1 7.81 6.40 6.50
CA MET A 1 7.40 7.59 7.26
C MET A 1 6.07 8.14 6.76
N PHE A 2 5.91 8.45 5.47
CA PHE A 2 4.63 9.01 4.98
C PHE A 2 3.43 8.06 5.09
N VAL A 3 3.59 6.78 4.72
CA VAL A 3 2.55 5.75 4.90
C VAL A 3 2.20 5.59 6.40
N THR A 4 3.23 5.52 7.24
CA THR A 4 3.10 5.43 8.71
C THR A 4 2.28 6.58 9.28
N PHE A 5 2.65 7.82 8.95
CA PHE A 5 1.97 9.02 9.40
C PHE A 5 0.51 9.01 8.93
N SER A 6 0.28 8.70 7.66
CA SER A 6 -1.06 8.70 7.08
C SER A 6 -1.96 7.62 7.66
N SER A 7 -1.42 6.46 8.02
CA SER A 7 -2.19 5.40 8.70
C SER A 7 -2.48 5.75 10.16
N LEU A 8 -1.54 6.37 10.88
CA LEU A 8 -1.75 6.76 12.28
C LEU A 8 -2.64 8.00 12.43
N PHE A 9 -2.74 8.84 11.41
CA PHE A 9 -3.51 10.08 11.47
C PHE A 9 -5.02 9.82 11.31
N SER A 10 -5.81 10.23 12.30
CA SER A 10 -7.28 10.13 12.23
C SER A 10 -7.86 11.36 11.52
N LEU A 11 -8.44 11.14 10.33
CA LEU A 11 -9.14 12.20 9.56
C LEU A 11 -10.51 12.56 10.16
N SER A 12 -11.02 11.76 11.11
CA SER A 12 -12.37 11.87 11.67
C SER A 12 -12.60 13.14 12.51
N GLY A 13 -11.54 13.76 13.03
CA GLY A 13 -11.62 14.96 13.90
C GLY A 13 -11.43 16.30 13.18
N VAL A 14 -11.02 16.30 11.90
CA VAL A 14 -10.70 17.53 11.15
C VAL A 14 -11.96 18.10 10.50
N GLY A 15 -12.87 18.68 11.29
CA GLY A 15 -13.94 19.58 10.82
C GLY A 15 -14.52 19.32 9.41
N THR A 16 -14.83 18.07 9.05
CA THR A 16 -15.28 17.67 7.71
C THR A 16 -16.77 17.89 7.52
N SER A 17 -17.35 18.94 8.12
CA SER A 17 -18.79 19.26 8.04
C SER A 17 -19.30 19.51 6.61
N ARG A 18 -18.42 19.55 5.60
CA ARG A 18 -18.78 19.62 4.17
C ARG A 18 -18.50 18.36 3.34
N PHE A 19 -17.70 17.40 3.82
CA PHE A 19 -17.32 16.20 3.07
C PHE A 19 -17.25 14.98 3.98
N ASN A 20 -18.40 14.53 4.48
CA ASN A 20 -18.52 13.24 5.14
C ASN A 20 -18.62 12.14 4.06
N ILE A 21 -17.49 11.79 3.45
CA ILE A 21 -17.44 10.68 2.48
C ILE A 21 -17.24 9.39 3.28
N PRO A 22 -18.22 8.46 3.25
CA PRO A 22 -18.09 7.19 3.96
C PRO A 22 -16.85 6.43 3.50
N HIS A 23 -16.12 5.82 4.43
CA HIS A 23 -14.98 4.93 4.17
C HIS A 23 -13.78 5.57 3.42
N MET A 24 -13.65 6.90 3.49
CA MET A 24 -12.52 7.62 2.88
C MET A 24 -11.17 7.15 3.40
N ASP A 25 -11.09 6.78 4.67
CA ASP A 25 -9.90 6.20 5.29
C ASP A 25 -9.42 4.92 4.58
N LYS A 26 -10.34 4.01 4.25
CA LYS A 26 -10.02 2.78 3.50
C LYS A 26 -9.46 3.07 2.12
N ALA A 27 -9.99 4.09 1.45
CA ALA A 27 -9.47 4.54 0.14
C ALA A 27 -8.05 5.12 0.25
N VAL A 28 -7.78 5.85 1.33
CA VAL A 28 -6.45 6.40 1.64
C VAL A 28 -5.45 5.27 1.90
N HIS A 29 -5.81 4.30 2.75
CA HIS A 29 -5.03 3.09 3.01
C HIS A 29 -4.72 2.32 1.72
N PHE A 30 -5.74 2.00 0.93
CA PHE A 30 -5.58 1.36 -0.38
C PHE A 30 -4.58 2.12 -1.28
N THR A 31 -4.75 3.45 -1.38
CA THR A 31 -3.94 4.29 -2.28
C THR A 31 -2.48 4.30 -1.84
N PHE A 32 -2.21 4.49 -0.55
CA PHE A 32 -0.83 4.58 -0.07
C PHE A 32 -0.08 3.27 -0.17
N TYR A 33 -0.72 2.13 0.09
CA TYR A 33 -0.06 0.83 -0.06
C TYR A 33 0.17 0.47 -1.53
N SER A 34 -0.73 0.88 -2.44
CA SER A 34 -0.50 0.77 -3.89
C SER A 34 0.72 1.59 -4.34
N VAL A 35 0.76 2.87 -3.95
CA VAL A 35 1.88 3.77 -4.27
C VAL A 35 3.20 3.27 -3.66
N MET A 36 3.16 2.76 -2.43
CA MET A 36 4.33 2.18 -1.75
C MET A 36 4.94 1.03 -2.56
N VAL A 37 4.13 0.10 -3.07
CA VAL A 37 4.63 -1.01 -3.90
C VAL A 37 5.22 -0.49 -5.21
N VAL A 38 4.53 0.43 -5.89
CA VAL A 38 4.99 1.00 -7.17
C VAL A 38 6.33 1.72 -7.00
N LEU A 39 6.41 2.65 -6.05
CA LEU A 39 7.62 3.44 -5.80
C LEU A 39 8.75 2.57 -5.23
N GLY A 40 8.44 1.66 -4.29
CA GLY A 40 9.43 0.73 -3.74
C GLY A 40 10.07 -0.13 -4.82
N TYR A 41 9.28 -0.64 -5.76
CA TYR A 41 9.81 -1.40 -6.88
C TYR A 41 10.63 -0.52 -7.83
N MET A 42 10.15 0.69 -8.16
CA MET A 42 10.86 1.63 -9.02
C MET A 42 12.22 2.05 -8.44
N ALA A 43 12.31 2.19 -7.12
CA ALA A 43 13.53 2.60 -6.42
C ALA A 43 14.59 1.49 -6.36
N ILE A 44 14.18 0.22 -6.18
CA ILE A 44 15.11 -0.88 -5.91
C ILE A 44 15.46 -1.67 -7.18
N ARG A 45 14.57 -1.74 -8.17
CA ARG A 45 14.79 -2.59 -9.34
C ARG A 45 16.08 -2.21 -10.07
N ASN A 46 16.82 -3.23 -10.51
CA ASN A 46 17.86 -3.05 -11.50
C ASN A 46 17.31 -3.39 -12.90
N LYS A 47 17.62 -2.56 -13.90
CA LYS A 47 17.19 -2.77 -15.30
C LYS A 47 17.88 -3.97 -15.94
N THR A 48 19.07 -4.35 -15.47
CA THR A 48 19.85 -5.48 -15.99
C THR A 48 19.48 -6.82 -15.35
N ASP A 49 18.64 -6.82 -14.33
CA ASP A 49 18.21 -8.05 -13.66
C ASP A 49 17.34 -8.92 -14.58
N GLN A 50 17.56 -10.23 -14.52
CA GLN A 50 16.72 -11.22 -15.19
C GLN A 50 15.27 -11.15 -14.70
N LEU A 51 14.32 -11.56 -15.55
CA LEU A 51 12.89 -11.48 -15.28
C LEU A 51 12.48 -12.18 -13.97
N GLU A 52 13.09 -13.34 -13.68
CA GLU A 52 12.83 -14.09 -12.46
C GLU A 52 13.22 -13.29 -11.20
N LYS A 53 14.43 -12.71 -11.19
CA LYS A 53 14.91 -11.87 -10.08
C LYS A 53 14.02 -10.64 -9.88
N ARG A 54 13.59 -10.01 -10.98
CA ARG A 54 12.64 -8.89 -10.96
C ARG A 54 11.28 -9.29 -10.38
N SER A 55 10.79 -10.48 -10.71
CA SER A 55 9.53 -11.01 -10.19
C SER A 55 9.62 -11.33 -8.69
N LYS A 56 10.74 -11.94 -8.25
CA LYS A 56 11.03 -12.20 -6.83
C LYS A 56 11.08 -10.91 -6.01
N LEU A 57 11.80 -9.89 -6.50
CA LEU A 57 11.86 -8.58 -5.86
C LEU A 57 10.46 -7.99 -5.66
N LEU A 58 9.61 -8.03 -6.69
CA LEU A 58 8.25 -7.52 -6.61
C LEU A 58 7.44 -8.23 -5.52
N TRP A 59 7.53 -9.56 -5.45
CA TRP A 59 6.88 -10.35 -4.39
C TRP A 59 7.38 -9.99 -2.99
N TYR A 60 8.69 -9.79 -2.81
CA TYR A 60 9.23 -9.37 -1.52
C TYR A 60 8.72 -8.00 -1.09
N ILE A 61 8.58 -7.06 -2.02
CA ILE A 61 8.04 -5.72 -1.73
C ILE A 61 6.56 -5.81 -1.33
N VAL A 62 5.76 -6.62 -2.03
CA VAL A 62 4.34 -6.84 -1.67
C VAL A 62 4.22 -7.48 -0.30
N LEU A 63 4.99 -8.54 -0.02
CA LEU A 63 4.98 -9.20 1.27
C LEU A 63 5.38 -8.25 2.40
N PHE A 64 6.43 -7.45 2.17
CA PHE A 64 6.84 -6.41 3.11
C PHE A 64 5.72 -5.40 3.35
N ALA A 65 5.06 -4.90 2.30
CA ALA A 65 3.96 -3.94 2.43
C ALA A 65 2.78 -4.53 3.22
N VAL A 66 2.38 -5.78 2.97
CA VAL A 66 1.30 -6.44 3.71
C VAL A 66 1.65 -6.62 5.19
N ILE A 67 2.83 -7.18 5.49
CA ILE A 67 3.28 -7.36 6.88
C ILE A 67 3.38 -6.02 7.59
N TYR A 68 3.95 -5.02 6.92
CA TYR A 68 4.05 -3.66 7.44
C TYR A 68 2.68 -3.09 7.79
N GLY A 69 1.68 -3.26 6.92
CA GLY A 69 0.32 -2.78 7.17
C GLY A 69 -0.36 -3.47 8.34
N ILE A 70 -0.18 -4.78 8.49
CA ILE A 70 -0.70 -5.52 9.66
C ILE A 70 -0.05 -5.01 10.95
N ILE A 71 1.26 -4.77 10.95
CA ILE A 71 1.96 -4.22 12.12
C ILE A 71 1.40 -2.84 12.48
N ILE A 72 1.19 -1.96 11.49
CA ILE A 72 0.62 -0.63 11.75
C ILE A 72 -0.79 -0.73 12.31
N GLU A 73 -1.62 -1.66 11.83
CA GLU A 73 -2.97 -1.90 12.35
C GLU A 73 -2.96 -2.30 13.84
N VAL A 74 -2.04 -3.21 14.19
CA VAL A 74 -1.84 -3.63 15.58
C VAL A 74 -1.36 -2.45 16.43
N LEU A 75 -0.45 -1.62 15.92
CA LEU A 75 0.03 -0.44 16.63
C LEU A 75 -1.07 0.61 16.80
N GLN A 76 -1.97 0.81 15.83
CA GLN A 76 -3.14 1.66 15.99
C GLN A 76 -4.02 1.14 17.14
N HIS A 77 -4.31 -0.16 17.15
CA HIS A 77 -5.12 -0.78 18.21
C HIS A 77 -4.50 -0.65 19.61
N VAL A 78 -3.18 -0.77 19.73
CA VAL A 78 -2.49 -0.81 21.03
C VAL A 78 -2.06 0.57 21.53
N LEU A 79 -1.67 1.49 20.63
CA LEU A 79 -0.99 2.74 20.99
C LEU A 79 -1.83 4.00 20.76
N THR A 80 -2.97 3.93 20.08
CA THR A 80 -3.78 5.13 19.79
C THR A 80 -5.12 5.08 20.51
N THR A 81 -5.52 6.23 21.09
CA THR A 81 -6.80 6.38 21.81
C THR A 81 -7.93 6.82 20.87
N ASP A 82 -7.58 7.50 19.78
CA ASP A 82 -8.53 8.17 18.89
C ASP A 82 -8.74 7.41 17.56
N ARG A 83 -8.03 6.29 17.38
CA ARG A 83 -8.14 5.38 16.23
C ARG A 83 -8.21 3.95 16.75
N HIS A 84 -9.22 3.21 16.32
CA HIS A 84 -9.28 1.77 16.56
C HIS A 84 -8.72 1.04 15.36
N GLY A 85 -7.87 0.04 15.60
CA GLY A 85 -7.48 -0.86 14.53
C GLY A 85 -8.71 -1.56 13.92
N ASP A 86 -8.90 -1.44 12.61
CA ASP A 86 -9.96 -2.04 11.80
C ASP A 86 -9.34 -3.14 10.90
N PRO A 87 -9.75 -4.42 11.02
CA PRO A 87 -9.35 -5.46 10.08
C PRO A 87 -9.64 -5.12 8.60
N PHE A 88 -10.62 -4.25 8.31
CA PHE A 88 -10.88 -3.77 6.96
C PHE A 88 -9.83 -2.77 6.46
N ASP A 89 -9.11 -2.05 7.33
CA ASP A 89 -7.97 -1.21 6.94
C ASP A 89 -6.77 -2.11 6.56
N ALA A 90 -6.52 -3.18 7.31
CA ALA A 90 -5.53 -4.21 6.92
C ALA A 90 -5.88 -4.89 5.57
N LEU A 91 -7.17 -5.14 5.32
CA LEU A 91 -7.64 -5.62 4.02
C LEU A 91 -7.41 -4.58 2.91
N ALA A 92 -7.75 -3.32 3.15
CA ALA A 92 -7.54 -2.23 2.18
C ALA A 92 -6.05 -2.05 1.85
N ASN A 93 -5.17 -2.08 2.85
CA ASN A 93 -3.71 -2.06 2.69
C ASN A 93 -3.25 -3.22 1.78
N SER A 94 -3.75 -4.42 2.05
CA SER A 94 -3.36 -5.63 1.31
C SER A 94 -3.82 -5.55 -0.16
N ILE A 95 -5.08 -5.19 -0.40
CA ILE A 95 -5.61 -5.01 -1.76
C ILE A 95 -4.83 -3.91 -2.49
N GLY A 96 -4.53 -2.80 -1.83
CA GLY A 96 -3.69 -1.72 -2.38
C GLY A 96 -2.32 -2.23 -2.83
N ALA A 97 -1.63 -3.01 -1.99
CA ALA A 97 -0.34 -3.60 -2.32
C ALA A 97 -0.41 -4.52 -3.56
N PHE A 98 -1.46 -5.36 -3.66
CA PHE A 98 -1.68 -6.20 -4.85
C PHE A 98 -2.02 -5.36 -6.10
N VAL A 99 -2.78 -4.27 -5.98
CA VAL A 99 -3.01 -3.36 -7.11
C VAL A 99 -1.72 -2.71 -7.58
N GLY A 100 -0.88 -2.23 -6.67
CA GLY A 100 0.45 -1.72 -7.02
C GLY A 100 1.31 -2.77 -7.73
N MET A 101 1.20 -4.03 -7.32
CA MET A 101 1.84 -5.17 -7.99
C MET A 101 1.35 -5.33 -9.43
N PHE A 102 0.04 -5.30 -9.67
CA PHE A 102 -0.54 -5.40 -11.00
C PHE A 102 -0.08 -4.26 -11.91
N VAL A 103 -0.02 -3.03 -11.38
CA VAL A 103 0.51 -1.87 -12.11
C VAL A 103 1.96 -2.10 -12.53
N ILE A 104 2.82 -2.58 -11.62
CA ILE A 104 4.21 -2.89 -11.96
C ILE A 104 4.31 -4.01 -13.02
N ARG A 105 3.52 -5.08 -12.89
CA ARG A 105 3.50 -6.15 -13.90
C ARG A 105 3.08 -5.62 -15.28
N PHE A 106 2.04 -4.80 -15.32
CA PHE A 106 1.57 -4.16 -16.55
C PHE A 106 2.67 -3.31 -17.20
N LEU A 107 3.39 -2.50 -16.42
CA LEU A 107 4.38 -1.57 -16.95
C LEU A 107 5.71 -2.23 -17.35
N PHE A 108 6.12 -3.28 -16.63
CA PHE A 108 7.52 -3.77 -16.68
C PHE A 108 7.68 -5.23 -17.08
N PHE A 109 6.59 -6.00 -17.12
CA PHE A 109 6.61 -7.45 -17.41
C PHE A 109 5.78 -7.81 -18.65
N ARG A 110 5.21 -6.83 -19.35
CA ARG A 110 4.64 -7.06 -20.67
C ARG A 110 5.76 -7.34 -21.66
N THR A 111 5.78 -8.54 -22.23
CA THR A 111 6.51 -8.81 -23.46
C THR A 111 5.91 -7.94 -24.56
N PRO A 112 6.72 -7.17 -25.33
CA PRO A 112 6.21 -6.59 -26.56
C PRO A 112 5.77 -7.75 -27.45
N SER A 113 4.48 -7.85 -27.76
CA SER A 113 4.04 -8.67 -28.88
C SER A 113 4.76 -8.12 -30.10
N LEU A 114 5.73 -8.87 -30.63
CA LEU A 114 6.38 -8.58 -31.89
C LEU A 114 5.28 -8.37 -32.94
N LYS A 115 5.21 -7.17 -33.50
CA LYS A 115 4.54 -6.91 -34.78
C LYS A 115 5.57 -7.11 -35.87
#